data_AF-A0A1I2D1R7-F1
#
_entry.id   AF-A0A1I2D1R7-F1
#
_cell.length_a   1.000
_cell.length_b   1.000
_cell.length_c   1.000
_cell.angle_alpha   90.00
_cell.angle_beta   90.00
_cell.angle_gamma   90.00
#
_symmetry.space_group_name_H-M   'P 1'
#
loop_
_entity.id
_entity.type
_entity.pdbx_description
1 polymer ?
#
loop_
_entity_poly.entity_id
_entity_poly.type
_entity_poly.pdbx_seq_one_letter_code
_entity_poly.pdbx_strand_id
1 'polypeptide(L)' 'MKIYIITCTFNTAQTLIDCAFQKEAEAKAYAAGLNADRAKAVARCRELIVLREGEAMAAFLDEAGSIVFEVLAADLK' A
#
# COMPACT_ATOMS: atom_id res chain seq x y z
N MET A 1 -10.03 -20.24 -1.08
CA MET A 1 -10.68 -18.98 -1.51
C MET A 1 -9.58 -17.98 -1.85
N LYS A 2 -9.62 -17.32 -3.02
CA LYS A 2 -8.57 -16.36 -3.40
C LYS A 2 -8.93 -14.95 -2.96
N ILE A 3 -7.99 -14.24 -2.34
CA ILE A 3 -8.10 -12.82 -1.99
C ILE A 3 -6.94 -12.04 -2.63
N TYR A 4 -7.14 -10.73 -2.78
CA TYR A 4 -6.20 -9.81 -3.42
C TYR A 4 -5.81 -8.75 -2.41
N ILE A 5 -4.58 -8.83 -1.91
CA ILE A 5 -4.04 -7.97 -0.87
C ILE A 5 -3.34 -6.79 -1.54
N ILE A 6 -3.63 -5.58 -1.09
CA ILE A 6 -2.91 -4.38 -1.46
C ILE A 6 -1.77 -4.15 -0.48
N THR A 7 -0.60 -3.87 -1.01
CA THR A 7 0.60 -3.54 -0.23
C THR A 7 1.13 -2.18 -0.65
N CYS A 8 1.63 -1.38 0.30
CA CYS A 8 2.45 -0.20 0.02
C CYS A 8 3.92 -0.59 0.15
N THR A 9 4.70 -0.44 -0.92
CA THR A 9 6.16 -0.53 -0.89
C THR A 9 6.74 0.89 -0.88
N PHE A 10 7.58 1.23 0.10
CA PHE A 10 8.18 2.54 0.31
C PHE A 10 9.64 2.42 0.79
N ASN A 11 10.38 3.54 0.82
CA ASN A 11 11.79 3.60 1.25
C ASN A 11 12.65 2.48 0.62
N THR A 12 12.47 2.29 -0.69
CA THR A 12 13.23 1.36 -1.54
C THR A 12 12.97 -0.14 -1.31
N ALA A 13 12.46 -0.57 -0.15
CA ALA A 13 12.19 -2.00 0.12
C ALA A 13 11.23 -2.31 1.28
N GLN A 14 10.69 -1.32 2.00
CA GLN A 14 9.77 -1.57 3.11
C GLN A 14 8.37 -1.81 2.58
N THR A 15 7.70 -2.88 3.02
CA THR A 15 6.36 -3.23 2.55
C THR A 15 5.39 -3.35 3.71
N LEU A 16 4.25 -2.66 3.61
CA LEU A 16 3.15 -2.74 4.57
C LEU A 16 1.86 -3.19 3.87
N ILE A 17 1.05 -3.99 4.57
CA ILE A 17 -0.27 -4.39 4.09
C ILE A 17 -1.27 -3.27 4.34
N ASP A 18 -1.98 -2.88 3.28
CA ASP A 18 -3.05 -1.91 3.32
C ASP A 18 -4.40 -2.57 3.61
N CYS A 19 -4.97 -3.22 2.60
CA CYS A 19 -6.31 -3.80 2.62
C CYS A 19 -6.38 -5.04 1.72
N ALA A 20 -7.52 -5.74 1.73
CA ALA A 20 -7.74 -6.91 0.88
C ALA A 20 -9.12 -6.87 0.21
N PHE A 21 -9.18 -7.37 -1.01
CA PHE A 21 -10.37 -7.47 -1.83
C PHE A 21 -10.66 -8.93 -2.20
N GLN A 22 -11.93 -9.25 -2.40
CA GLN A 22 -12.35 -10.55 -2.94
C GLN A 22 -12.25 -10.61 -4.47
N LYS A 23 -12.32 -9.46 -5.15
CA LYS A 23 -12.28 -9.36 -6.62
C LYS A 23 -10.98 -8.68 -7.08
N GLU A 24 -10.33 -9.29 -8.06
CA GLU A 24 -9.07 -8.78 -8.63
C GLU A 24 -9.22 -7.39 -9.25
N ALA A 25 -10.33 -7.18 -9.97
CA ALA A 25 -10.59 -5.92 -10.67
C ALA A 25 -10.70 -4.73 -9.70
N GLU A 26 -11.33 -4.94 -8.54
CA GLU A 26 -11.46 -3.91 -7.50
C GLU A 26 -10.09 -3.58 -6.89
N ALA A 27 -9.30 -4.61 -6.57
CA ALA A 27 -7.93 -4.44 -6.07
C ALA A 27 -7.04 -3.67 -7.06
N LYS A 28 -7.09 -4.04 -8.35
CA LYS A 28 -6.32 -3.38 -9.41
C LYS A 28 -6.76 -1.93 -9.61
N ALA A 29 -8.06 -1.66 -9.60
CA ALA A 29 -8.59 -0.30 -9.73
C ALA A 29 -8.16 0.59 -8.54
N TYR A 30 -8.19 0.04 -7.32
CA TYR A 30 -7.73 0.74 -6.11
C TYR A 30 -6.24 1.08 -6.18
N ALA A 31 -5.39 0.08 -6.46
CA ALA A 31 -3.94 0.28 -6.59
C ALA A 31 -3.59 1.28 -7.71
N ALA A 32 -4.25 1.18 -8.86
CA ALA A 32 -4.07 2.13 -9.96
C ALA A 32 -4.49 3.55 -9.57
N GLY A 33 -5.59 3.70 -8.82
CA GLY A 33 -6.05 5.00 -8.34
C GLY A 33 -5.08 5.68 -7.37
N LEU A 34 -4.42 4.91 -6.50
CA LEU A 34 -3.36 5.41 -5.63
C LEU A 34 -2.10 5.76 -6.44
N ASN A 35 -1.66 4.87 -7.32
CA ASN A 35 -0.43 5.06 -8.10
C ASN A 35 -0.55 6.17 -9.17
N ALA A 36 -1.77 6.51 -9.60
CA ALA A 36 -1.99 7.60 -10.54
C ALA A 36 -1.77 9.00 -9.92
N ASP A 37 -1.80 9.11 -8.60
CA ASP A 37 -1.67 10.36 -7.87
C ASP A 37 -0.67 10.20 -6.73
N ARG A 38 0.54 10.73 -6.93
CA ARG A 38 1.63 10.65 -5.96
C ARG A 38 1.23 11.18 -4.59
N ALA A 39 0.47 12.27 -4.51
CA ALA A 39 0.08 12.85 -3.23
C ALA A 39 -0.85 11.91 -2.46
N LYS A 40 -1.77 11.23 -3.16
CA LYS A 40 -2.62 10.19 -2.54
C LYS A 40 -1.82 8.97 -2.12
N ALA A 41 -0.88 8.51 -2.94
CA ALA A 41 -0.01 7.38 -2.59
C ALA A 41 0.81 7.69 -1.32
N VAL A 42 1.44 8.87 -1.25
CA VAL A 42 2.19 9.34 -0.08
C VAL A 42 1.28 9.41 1.16
N ALA A 43 0.12 10.07 1.04
CA ALA A 43 -0.82 10.22 2.14
C ALA A 43 -1.27 8.86 2.68
N ARG A 44 -1.68 7.94 1.79
CA ARG A 44 -2.11 6.60 2.19
C ARG A 44 -0.98 5.81 2.83
N CYS A 45 0.22 5.84 2.26
CA CYS A 45 1.34 5.10 2.84
C CYS A 45 1.76 5.66 4.21
N ARG A 46 1.72 6.99 4.39
CA ARG A 46 1.91 7.63 5.69
C ARG A 46 0.89 7.15 6.72
N GLU A 47 -0.40 7.13 6.36
CA GLU A 47 -1.45 6.60 7.24
C GLU A 47 -1.16 5.15 7.65
N LEU A 48 -0.73 4.30 6.70
CA LEU A 48 -0.39 2.91 6.98
C LEU A 48 0.79 2.78 7.94
N ILE A 49 1.83 3.59 7.78
CA ILE A 49 2.98 3.61 8.69
C ILE A 49 2.51 4.02 10.08
N VAL A 50 1.72 5.09 10.22
CA VAL A 50 1.19 5.51 11.53
C VAL A 50 0.37 4.40 12.18
N LEU A 51 -0.48 3.71 11.42
CA LEU A 51 -1.34 2.64 11.92
C LEU A 51 -0.60 1.37 12.33
N ARG A 52 0.57 1.09 11.78
CA ARG A 52 1.33 -0.15 12.00
C ARG A 52 2.56 0.04 12.89
N GLU A 53 3.26 1.13 12.66
CA GLU A 53 4.59 1.41 13.21
C GLU A 53 4.59 2.66 14.12
N GLY A 54 3.51 3.46 14.10
CA GLY A 54 3.36 4.67 14.91
C GLY A 54 3.87 5.96 14.26
N GLU A 55 3.53 7.10 14.86
CA GLU A 55 3.82 8.44 14.30
C GLU A 55 5.31 8.74 14.13
N ALA A 56 6.16 8.23 15.02
CA ALA A 56 7.60 8.42 14.93
C ALA A 56 8.18 7.83 13.64
N MET A 57 7.62 6.71 13.16
CA MET A 57 8.08 6.04 11.95
C MET A 57 7.62 6.76 10.67
N ALA A 58 6.47 7.44 10.70
CA ALA A 58 5.97 8.20 9.57
C ALA A 58 6.86 9.38 9.16
N ALA A 59 7.66 9.91 10.09
CA ALA A 59 8.64 10.97 9.82
C ALA A 59 9.82 10.48 8.95
N PHE A 60 10.06 9.16 8.89
CA PHE A 60 11.12 8.56 8.06
C PHE A 60 10.64 8.15 6.67
N LEU A 61 9.39 8.46 6.30
CA LEU A 61 8.92 8.24 4.95
C LEU A 61 9.63 9.19 3.98
N ASP A 62 10.41 8.64 3.06
CA ASP A 62 11.00 9.39 1.96
C ASP A 62 9.93 9.65 0.89
N GLU A 63 9.31 10.82 0.96
CA GLU A 63 8.32 11.26 -0.02
C GLU A 63 8.90 11.51 -1.42
N ALA A 64 10.23 11.63 -1.57
CA ALA A 64 10.92 11.68 -2.86
C ALA A 64 11.26 10.28 -3.38
N GLY A 65 11.31 9.29 -2.49
CA GLY A 65 11.53 7.89 -2.79
C GLY A 65 10.42 7.24 -3.60
N SER A 66 10.64 5.97 -3.97
CA SER A 66 9.64 5.16 -4.65
C SER A 66 8.58 4.69 -3.66
N ILE A 67 7.36 5.20 -3.81
CA ILE A 67 6.15 4.70 -3.15
C ILE A 67 5.27 4.07 -4.22
N VAL A 68 4.96 2.78 -4.08
CA VAL A 68 4.17 2.02 -5.04
C VAL A 68 3.18 1.13 -4.30
N PHE A 69 1.94 1.10 -4.78
CA PHE A 69 0.92 0.17 -4.32
C PHE A 69 0.80 -1.03 -5.27
N GLU A 70 0.93 -2.24 -4.74
CA GLU A 70 0.94 -3.49 -5.52
C GLU A 70 -0.15 -4.45 -5.05
N VAL A 71 -0.65 -5.27 -5.98
CA VAL A 71 -1.66 -6.30 -5.72
C VAL A 71 -0.99 -7.67 -5.60
N LEU A 72 -1.10 -8.30 -4.43
CA LEU A 72 -0.66 -9.66 -4.17
C LEU A 72 -1.85 -10.61 -4.09
N ALA A 73 -1.82 -11.68 -4.87
CA ALA A 73 -2.82 -12.74 -4.78
C ALA A 73 -2.45 -13.72 -3.65
N ALA A 74 -3.40 -14.05 -2.78
CA ALA A 74 -3.23 -15.05 -1.73
C ALA A 74 -4.38 -16.07 -1.74
N ASP A 75 -4.05 -17.34 -1.59
CA ASP A 75 -5.01 -18.43 -1.44
C ASP A 75 -5.24 -18.73 0.04
N LEU A 76 -6.46 -18.46 0.51
CA LEU A 76 -6.93 -18.89 1.84
C LEU A 76 -7.34 -20.36 1.78
N LYS A 77 -6.73 -21.18 2.64
CA LYS A 77 -7.08 -22.59 2.86
C LYS A 77 -8.26 -22.72 3.81
#